data_AF-A0A522N0M5-F1
#
_entry.id   AF-A0A522N0M5-F1
#
_cell.length_a   1.000
_cell.length_b   1.000
_cell.length_c   1.000
_cell.angle_alpha   90.00
_cell.angle_beta   90.00
_cell.angle_gamma   90.00
#
_symmetry.space_group_name_H-M   'P 1'
#
loop_
_entity.id
_entity.type
_entity.pdbx_description
1 polymer ?
#
loop_
_entity_poly.entity_id
_entity_poly.type
_entity_poly.pdbx_seq_one_letter_code
_entity_poly.pdbx_strand_id
1 'polypeptide(L)'
;MTTNDSLQRLYRRQPMNRGVDPMRMNWLWRLVCEVADLKPADVIEALHAAHVPVDLQRVHSWIAIEKDDFSLPLTLAELERNLRALALFRRTRDAVSAALQEVAAGSRETPKD
;
A
#
# COMPACT_ATOMS: atom_id res chain seq x y z
N MET A 1 14.11 45.64 12.69
CA MET A 1 13.66 45.47 11.29
C MET A 1 14.79 44.75 10.55
N THR A 2 14.78 43.41 10.62
CA THR A 2 14.49 42.48 9.49
C THR A 2 15.64 42.45 8.48
N THR A 3 16.26 41.30 8.20
CA THR A 3 15.62 40.26 7.39
C THR A 3 16.28 38.89 7.65
N ASN A 4 15.43 37.89 7.83
CA ASN A 4 15.72 36.49 8.12
C ASN A 4 16.34 35.81 6.88
N ASP A 5 17.67 35.69 6.84
CA ASP A 5 18.45 35.15 5.72
C ASP A 5 18.35 33.60 5.56
N SER A 6 17.36 32.98 6.21
CA SER A 6 17.32 31.52 6.42
C SER A 6 16.35 30.75 5.50
N LEU A 7 15.57 31.40 4.65
CA LEU A 7 14.30 30.81 4.17
C LEU A 7 14.18 30.43 2.69
N GLN A 8 15.23 30.42 1.87
CA GLN A 8 15.07 30.00 0.47
C GLN A 8 16.25 29.23 -0.10
N ARG A 9 16.66 28.13 0.55
CA ARG A 9 17.20 27.01 -0.23
C ARG A 9 16.04 26.45 -1.06
N LEU A 10 15.74 27.11 -2.18
CA LEU A 10 14.91 26.59 -3.26
C LEU A 10 15.34 25.14 -3.46
N TYR A 11 14.43 24.22 -3.15
CA TYR A 11 14.66 22.81 -3.39
C TYR A 11 14.96 22.64 -4.88
N ARG A 12 16.25 22.53 -5.23
CA ARG A 12 16.67 22.21 -6.58
C ARG A 12 16.37 20.73 -6.75
N ARG A 13 15.32 20.43 -7.51
CA ARG A 13 15.07 19.07 -7.99
C ARG A 13 16.37 18.57 -8.62
N GLN A 14 16.91 17.48 -8.08
CA GLN A 14 18.07 16.80 -8.67
C GLN A 14 17.77 16.57 -10.17
N PRO A 15 18.74 16.77 -11.07
CA PRO A 15 18.54 16.47 -12.48
C PRO A 15 18.00 15.04 -12.59
N MET A 16 16.89 14.88 -13.30
CA MET A 16 16.24 13.57 -13.44
C MET A 16 17.24 12.61 -14.06
N ASN A 17 17.82 11.73 -13.25
CA ASN A 17 18.41 10.51 -13.78
C ASN A 17 17.26 9.78 -14.48
N ARG A 18 17.42 9.53 -15.79
CA ARG A 18 16.35 9.02 -16.68
C ARG A 18 15.63 7.76 -16.18
N GLY A 19 16.15 7.08 -15.16
CA GLY A 19 15.58 5.86 -14.60
C GLY A 19 14.58 6.01 -13.46
N VAL A 20 14.54 7.14 -12.73
CA VAL A 20 13.72 7.25 -11.51
C VAL A 20 13.07 8.62 -11.37
N ASP A 21 11.74 8.69 -11.39
CA ASP A 21 10.97 9.90 -11.08
C ASP A 21 10.83 10.08 -9.55
N PRO A 22 11.41 11.15 -8.96
CA PRO A 22 11.32 11.40 -7.52
C PRO A 22 9.88 11.54 -7.01
N MET A 23 8.96 12.08 -7.82
CA MET A 23 7.56 12.22 -7.39
C MET A 23 6.89 10.86 -7.25
N ARG A 24 7.11 9.98 -8.23
CA ARG A 24 6.67 8.58 -8.18
C ARG A 24 7.26 7.84 -6.97
N MET A 25 8.54 8.05 -6.66
CA MET A 25 9.18 7.42 -5.49
C MET A 25 8.61 7.91 -4.16
N ASN A 26 8.37 9.22 -4.03
CA ASN A 26 7.74 9.75 -2.83
C ASN A 26 6.32 9.17 -2.66
N TRP A 27 5.56 9.09 -3.75
CA TRP A 27 4.23 8.50 -3.72
C TRP A 27 4.26 7.01 -3.36
N LEU A 28 5.21 6.23 -3.90
CA LEU A 28 5.43 4.84 -3.53
C LEU A 28 5.78 4.71 -2.04
N TRP A 29 6.65 5.57 -1.53
CA TRP A 29 7.02 5.58 -0.12
C TRP A 29 5.79 5.80 0.78
N ARG A 30 4.89 6.72 0.41
CA ARG A 30 3.64 6.95 1.13
C ARG A 30 2.76 5.70 1.16
N LEU A 31 2.66 4.95 0.06
CA LEU A 31 1.94 3.68 0.05
C LEU A 31 2.56 2.65 0.99
N VAL A 32 3.90 2.54 0.98
CA VAL A 32 4.62 1.62 1.87
C VAL A 32 4.31 1.97 3.33
N CYS A 33 4.36 3.24 3.69
CA CYS A 33 4.00 3.71 5.03
C CYS A 33 2.53 3.45 5.38
N GLU A 34 1.60 3.62 4.43
CA GLU A 34 0.17 3.35 4.65
C GLU A 34 -0.09 1.87 4.90
N VAL A 35 0.53 1.00 4.12
CA VAL A 35 0.38 -0.45 4.26
C VAL A 35 1.02 -0.94 5.57
N ALA A 36 2.17 -0.40 5.96
CA ALA A 36 2.93 -0.66 7.20
C ALA A 36 3.42 -2.11 7.42
N ASP A 37 2.60 -3.12 7.15
CA ASP A 37 2.91 -4.55 7.23
C ASP A 37 2.43 -5.28 5.98
N LEU A 38 3.27 -6.16 5.42
CA LEU A 38 3.02 -6.88 4.18
C LEU A 38 3.06 -8.39 4.45
N LYS A 39 1.89 -9.01 4.45
CA LYS A 39 1.72 -10.46 4.53
C LYS A 39 1.36 -11.01 3.15
N PRO A 40 2.01 -12.07 2.65
CA PRO A 40 1.73 -12.59 1.30
C PRO A 40 0.27 -12.97 1.10
N ALA A 41 -0.36 -13.61 2.09
CA ALA A 41 -1.77 -14.00 2.05
C ALA A 41 -2.68 -12.78 1.83
N ASP A 42 -2.50 -11.70 2.60
CA ASP A 42 -3.29 -10.48 2.46
C ASP A 42 -3.18 -9.89 1.04
N VAL A 43 -1.99 -9.98 0.42
CA VAL A 43 -1.82 -9.38 -0.91
C VAL A 43 -2.36 -10.26 -2.02
N ILE A 44 -2.31 -11.59 -1.88
CA ILE A 44 -3.03 -12.50 -2.77
C ILE A 44 -4.52 -12.16 -2.75
N GLU A 45 -5.12 -12.07 -1.56
CA GLU A 45 -6.52 -11.72 -1.40
C GLU A 45 -6.85 -10.37 -2.05
N ALA A 46 -6.02 -9.36 -1.80
CA ALA A 46 -6.20 -8.04 -2.37
C ALA A 46 -6.09 -8.04 -3.90
N LEU A 47 -5.15 -8.80 -4.48
CA LEU A 47 -4.98 -8.90 -5.92
C LEU A 47 -6.12 -9.68 -6.58
N HIS A 48 -6.59 -10.76 -5.96
CA HIS A 48 -7.79 -11.47 -6.42
C HIS A 48 -9.03 -10.58 -6.36
N ALA A 49 -9.23 -9.82 -5.28
CA ALA A 49 -10.33 -8.85 -5.16
C ALA A 49 -10.24 -7.75 -6.24
N ALA A 50 -9.03 -7.39 -6.66
CA ALA A 50 -8.78 -6.46 -7.75
C ALA A 50 -8.81 -7.11 -9.16
N HIS A 51 -9.21 -8.37 -9.27
CA HIS A 51 -9.22 -9.15 -10.52
C HIS A 51 -7.84 -9.22 -11.21
N VAL A 52 -6.76 -9.13 -10.44
CA VAL A 52 -5.40 -9.31 -10.92
C VAL A 52 -5.01 -10.78 -10.73
N PRO A 53 -4.75 -11.53 -11.81
CA PRO A 53 -4.28 -12.90 -11.68
C PRO A 53 -2.87 -12.92 -11.09
N VAL A 54 -2.63 -13.81 -10.13
CA VAL A 54 -1.32 -14.00 -9.49
C VAL A 54 -1.03 -15.48 -9.46
N ASP A 55 0.11 -15.88 -10.00
CA ASP A 55 0.58 -17.26 -9.88
C ASP A 55 1.27 -17.49 -8.51
N LEU A 56 1.24 -18.73 -8.03
CA LEU A 56 1.82 -19.08 -6.71
C LEU A 56 3.33 -18.80 -6.65
N GLN A 57 4.06 -18.99 -7.75
CA GLN A 57 5.51 -18.75 -7.82
C GLN A 57 5.83 -17.25 -7.63
N ARG A 58 4.98 -16.37 -8.16
CA ARG A 58 5.09 -14.92 -8.03
C ARG A 58 4.82 -14.49 -6.61
N VAL A 59 3.88 -15.12 -5.90
CA VAL A 59 3.64 -14.87 -4.47
C VAL A 59 4.87 -15.27 -3.65
N HIS A 60 5.44 -16.45 -3.90
CA HIS A 60 6.64 -16.92 -3.20
C HIS A 60 7.83 -15.97 -3.36
N SER A 61 7.97 -15.36 -4.54
CA SER A 61 9.05 -14.40 -4.84
C SER A 61 9.03 -13.15 -3.94
N TRP A 62 7.95 -12.86 -3.22
CA TRP A 62 7.84 -11.65 -2.39
C TRP A 62 8.40 -11.81 -0.98
N ILE A 63 8.50 -13.04 -0.48
CA ILE A 63 9.09 -13.38 0.82
C ILE A 63 10.49 -13.96 0.70
N ALA A 64 10.97 -14.15 -0.53
CA ALA A 64 12.33 -14.59 -0.77
C ALA A 64 13.29 -13.51 -0.25
N ILE A 65 14.03 -13.87 0.81
CA ILE A 65 15.16 -13.10 1.31
C ILE A 65 16.35 -13.59 0.48
N GLU A 66 17.05 -12.68 -0.21
CA GLU A 66 18.15 -12.90 -1.17
C GLU A 66 18.79 -14.31 -1.21
N LYS A 67 18.91 -14.87 -2.43
CA LYS A 67 19.41 -16.22 -2.81
C LYS A 67 18.37 -17.35 -2.86
N ASP A 68 17.17 -17.08 -3.35
CA ASP A 68 16.40 -18.16 -3.94
C ASP A 68 16.59 -18.10 -5.46
N ASP A 69 17.15 -19.16 -6.06
CA ASP A 69 17.39 -19.26 -7.50
C ASP A 69 16.07 -19.15 -8.31
N PHE A 70 14.93 -19.29 -7.64
CA PHE A 70 13.58 -19.17 -8.21
C PHE A 70 12.90 -17.83 -7.90
N SER A 71 13.55 -16.91 -7.16
CA SER A 71 12.97 -15.59 -6.85
C SER A 71 13.00 -14.67 -8.07
N LEU A 72 11.80 -14.29 -8.54
CA LEU A 72 11.66 -13.32 -9.62
C LEU A 72 11.67 -11.90 -9.02
N PRO A 73 12.56 -11.00 -9.48
CA PRO A 73 12.58 -9.64 -8.98
C PRO A 73 11.23 -8.96 -9.25
N LEU A 74 10.71 -8.29 -8.22
CA LEU A 74 9.49 -7.50 -8.32
C LEU A 74 9.79 -6.20 -9.05
N THR A 75 9.09 -5.94 -10.14
CA THR A 75 9.23 -4.65 -10.82
C THR A 75 8.59 -3.53 -9.99
N LEU A 76 9.05 -2.30 -10.18
CA LEU A 76 8.45 -1.13 -9.53
C LEU A 76 6.94 -1.00 -9.83
N ALA A 77 6.53 -1.30 -11.07
CA ALA A 77 5.13 -1.24 -11.47
C ALA A 77 4.27 -2.30 -10.75
N GLU A 78 4.82 -3.51 -10.56
CA GLU A 78 4.15 -4.55 -9.77
C GLU A 78 4.04 -4.16 -8.31
N LEU A 79 5.12 -3.66 -7.71
CA LEU A 79 5.10 -3.18 -6.32
C LEU A 79 4.02 -2.10 -6.11
N GLU A 80 3.98 -1.10 -7.00
CA GLU A 80 2.99 -0.03 -6.97
C GLU A 80 1.55 -0.57 -7.09
N ARG A 81 1.29 -1.47 -8.06
CA ARG A 81 -0.04 -2.09 -8.23
C ARG A 81 -0.46 -2.86 -6.99
N ASN A 82 0.44 -3.68 -6.45
CA ASN A 82 0.13 -4.58 -5.35
C ASN A 82 -0.13 -3.80 -4.05
N LEU A 83 0.66 -2.77 -3.78
CA LEU A 83 0.44 -1.88 -2.64
C LEU A 83 -0.88 -1.10 -2.75
N ARG A 84 -1.26 -0.63 -3.95
CA ARG A 84 -2.58 0.00 -4.18
C ARG A 84 -3.73 -0.96 -3.89
N ALA A 85 -3.64 -2.18 -4.41
CA ALA A 85 -4.66 -3.19 -4.22
C ALA A 85 -4.82 -3.52 -2.72
N LEU A 86 -3.70 -3.72 -2.03
CA LEU A 86 -3.70 -4.03 -0.59
C LEU A 86 -4.26 -2.89 0.27
N ALA A 87 -3.85 -1.64 -0.02
CA ALA A 87 -4.35 -0.47 0.69
C ALA A 87 -5.87 -0.33 0.53
N LEU A 88 -6.38 -0.49 -0.70
CA LEU A 88 -7.82 -0.46 -0.96
C LEU A 88 -8.55 -1.60 -0.24
N PHE A 89 -8.04 -2.83 -0.35
CA PHE A 89 -8.62 -4.01 0.29
C PHE A 89 -8.78 -3.83 1.80
N ARG A 90 -7.74 -3.34 2.48
CA ARG A 90 -7.77 -3.07 3.92
C ARG A 90 -8.79 -2.00 4.29
N ARG A 91 -8.80 -0.86 3.57
CA ARG A 91 -9.79 0.21 3.79
C ARG A 91 -11.22 -0.31 3.61
N THR A 92 -11.47 -1.12 2.59
CA THR A 92 -12.79 -1.73 2.36
C THR A 92 -13.15 -2.69 3.48
N ARG A 93 -12.22 -3.55 3.91
CA ARG A 93 -12.44 -4.48 5.02
C ARG A 93 -12.76 -3.76 6.33
N ASP A 94 -12.02 -2.69 6.63
CA ASP A 94 -12.22 -1.89 7.85
C ASP A 94 -13.58 -1.16 7.79
N ALA A 95 -13.95 -0.60 6.64
CA ALA A 95 -15.25 0.04 6.45
C ALA A 95 -16.42 -0.95 6.61
N VAL A 96 -16.29 -2.15 6.04
CA VAL A 96 -17.30 -3.21 6.20
C VAL A 96 -17.40 -3.65 7.66
N SER A 97 -16.26 -3.84 8.35
CA SER A 97 -16.23 -4.19 9.77
C SER A 97 -16.95 -3.15 10.63
N ALA A 98 -16.68 -1.86 10.40
CA ALA A 98 -17.35 -0.76 11.11
C ALA A 98 -18.87 -0.78 10.86
N ALA A 99 -19.31 -0.91 9.61
CA ALA A 99 -20.73 -0.99 9.27
C ALA A 99 -21.43 -2.20 9.94
N LEU A 100 -20.76 -3.35 10.00
CA LEU A 100 -21.31 -4.54 10.68
C LEU A 100 -21.43 -4.33 12.19
N GLN A 101 -20.49 -3.62 12.82
CA GLN A 101 -20.57 -3.29 14.24
C GLN A 101 -21.73 -2.35 14.54
N GLU A 102 -21.98 -1.36 13.69
CA GLU A 102 -23.13 -0.45 13.82
C GLU A 102 -24.46 -1.19 13.72
N VAL A 103 -24.61 -2.08 12.74
CA VAL A 103 -25.81 -2.92 12.60
C VAL A 103 -26.01 -3.83 13.82
N ALA A 104 -24.93 -4.43 14.33
CA ALA A 104 -24.98 -5.28 15.50
C ALA A 104 -25.31 -4.51 16.79
N ALA A 105 -24.86 -3.26 16.92
CA ALA A 105 -25.17 -2.38 18.05
C ALA A 105 -26.64 -1.95 18.03
N GLY A 106 -27.16 -1.51 16.88
CA GLY A 106 -28.57 -1.13 16.72
C GLY A 106 -29.54 -2.30 16.94
N SER A 107 -29.12 -3.53 16.64
CA SER A 107 -29.92 -4.74 16.88
C SER A 107 -30.04 -5.13 18.36
N ARG A 108 -29.16 -4.62 19.24
CA ARG A 108 -29.18 -4.91 20.70
C ARG A 108 -30.07 -3.95 21.50
N GLU A 109 -30.54 -2.86 20.92
CA GLU A 109 -31.36 -1.84 21.61
C GLU A 109 -32.87 -2.12 21.59
N THR A 110 -33.33 -3.22 20.99
CA THR A 110 -34.72 -3.69 21.07
C THR A 110 -34.75 -5.06 21.76
N PRO A 111 -35.25 -5.16 23.01
CA PRO A 111 -36.70 -5.12 23.25
C PRO A 111 -37.12 -4.37 24.52
N LYS A 112 -38.19 -3.57 24.40
CA LYS A 112 -38.96 -3.07 25.54
C LYS A 112 -40.43 -3.18 25.16
N ASP A 113 -41.05 -4.28 25.57
CA ASP A 113 -42.48 -4.45 25.83
C ASP A 113 -42.66 -5.65 26.78
#